data_AF-A0A382XUM2-F1
#
_entry.id   AF-A0A382XUM2-F1
#
_cell.length_a   1.000
_cell.length_b   1.000
_cell.length_c   1.000
_cell.angle_alpha   90.00
_cell.angle_beta   90.00
_cell.angle_gamma   90.00
#
_symmetry.space_group_name_H-M   'P 1'
#
loop_
_entity.id
_entity.type
_entity.pdbx_description
1 polymer ?
#
loop_
_entity_poly.entity_id
_entity_poly.type
_entity_poly.pdbx_seq_one_letter_code
_entity_poly.pdbx_strand_id
1 'polypeptide(L)'
;MKIFVLLLIFSSSIVYAEPKNTEQDSPKLCLETIYKKNFDASLVDAPKEIKHLLSKCIAETKIKDFTLVNCSCSHPKDIDPCIDKFISSHNFTRDGYYKSVAYHCERMVW
;
A
#
# COMPACT_ATOMS: atom_id res chain seq x y z
N MET A 1 36.07 55.20 10.47
CA MET A 1 36.00 53.76 10.14
C MET A 1 34.99 53.08 11.08
N LYS A 2 33.69 53.06 10.76
CA LYS A 2 32.68 52.38 11.61
C LYS A 2 31.34 52.15 10.88
N ILE A 3 31.36 51.96 9.56
CA ILE A 3 30.12 51.72 8.78
C ILE A 3 30.22 50.48 7.87
N PHE A 4 31.40 49.85 7.75
CA PHE A 4 31.61 48.72 6.83
C PHE A 4 31.41 47.32 7.43
N VAL A 5 31.05 47.18 8.71
CA VAL A 5 30.99 45.87 9.37
C VAL A 5 29.56 45.30 9.45
N LEU A 6 28.51 46.09 9.17
CA LEU A 6 27.13 45.67 9.41
C LEU A 6 26.40 45.05 8.20
N LEU A 7 27.01 45.03 7.01
CA LEU A 7 26.35 44.60 5.77
C LEU A 7 26.63 43.14 5.36
N LEU A 8 27.32 42.36 6.18
CA LEU A 8 27.76 41.00 5.82
C LEU A 8 27.03 39.84 6.53
N ILE A 9 26.01 40.10 7.36
CA ILE A 9 25.38 39.05 8.19
C ILE A 9 23.98 38.63 7.72
N PHE A 10 23.45 39.20 6.63
CA PHE A 10 22.13 38.84 6.10
C PHE A 10 22.14 38.01 4.81
N SER A 11 23.15 37.17 4.62
CA SER A 11 23.01 36.02 3.72
C SER A 11 22.32 34.90 4.49
N SER A 12 21.01 35.03 4.71
CA SER A 12 20.16 33.92 5.12
C SER A 12 20.26 32.86 4.02
N SER A 13 21.04 31.82 4.29
CA SER A 13 20.97 30.57 3.53
C SER A 13 19.55 30.05 3.72
N ILE A 14 18.66 30.39 2.80
CA ILE A 14 17.36 29.73 2.69
C ILE A 14 17.70 28.33 2.18
N VAL A 15 18.04 27.44 3.11
CA VAL A 15 18.00 26.01 2.86
C VAL A 15 16.54 25.73 2.58
N TYR A 16 16.20 25.65 1.30
CA TYR A 16 14.98 25.00 0.86
C TYR A 16 15.11 23.55 1.34
N ALA A 17 14.57 23.28 2.53
CA ALA A 17 14.21 21.93 2.88
C ALA A 17 13.11 21.56 1.86
N GLU A 18 13.49 20.80 0.83
CA GLU A 18 12.52 20.01 0.09
C GLU A 18 11.62 19.33 1.12
N PRO A 19 10.29 19.34 0.94
CA PRO A 19 9.44 18.51 1.77
C PRO A 19 10.00 17.11 1.63
N LYS A 20 10.57 16.56 2.71
CA LYS A 20 10.83 15.14 2.76
C LYS A 20 9.47 14.52 2.51
N ASN A 21 9.26 13.98 1.31
CA ASN A 21 8.30 12.92 1.10
C ASN A 21 8.82 11.79 1.98
N THR A 22 8.50 11.86 3.26
CA THR A 22 8.51 10.70 4.12
C THR A 22 7.45 9.83 3.49
N GLU A 23 7.86 8.90 2.61
CA GLU A 23 7.07 7.70 2.36
C GLU A 23 6.66 7.23 3.76
N GLN A 24 5.39 7.40 4.09
CA GLN A 24 4.89 7.06 5.41
C GLN A 24 4.77 5.54 5.44
N ASP A 25 5.92 4.90 5.67
CA ASP A 25 6.05 3.45 5.73
C ASP A 25 5.22 2.97 6.92
N SER A 26 4.16 2.23 6.60
CA SER A 26 3.19 1.76 7.58
C SER A 26 2.44 0.56 7.04
N PRO A 27 2.11 -0.44 7.88
CA PRO A 27 1.15 -1.49 7.54
C PRO A 27 -0.18 -0.96 6.98
N LYS A 28 -0.58 0.25 7.39
CA LYS A 28 -1.77 0.93 6.86
C LYS A 28 -1.63 1.25 5.36
N LEU A 29 -0.44 1.67 4.92
CA LEU A 29 -0.17 2.01 3.52
C LEU A 29 -0.28 0.77 2.61
N CYS A 30 0.16 -0.39 3.08
CA CYS A 30 -0.04 -1.65 2.37
C CYS A 30 -1.53 -1.98 2.21
N LEU A 31 -2.30 -1.92 3.29
CA LEU A 31 -3.74 -2.18 3.25
C LEU A 31 -4.45 -1.25 2.26
N GLU A 32 -4.18 0.06 2.35
CA GLU A 32 -4.76 1.07 1.46
C GLU A 32 -4.36 0.86 0.01
N THR A 33 -3.11 0.47 -0.25
CA THR A 33 -2.63 0.18 -1.60
C THR A 33 -3.31 -1.04 -2.19
N ILE A 34 -3.43 -2.13 -1.42
CA ILE A 34 -4.13 -3.34 -1.88
C ILE A 34 -5.59 -3.00 -2.15
N TYR A 35 -6.25 -2.33 -1.20
CA TYR A 35 -7.64 -1.91 -1.35
C TYR A 35 -7.83 -1.10 -2.64
N LYS A 36 -7.03 -0.05 -2.85
CA LYS A 36 -7.16 0.85 -4.01
C LYS A 36 -6.95 0.12 -5.33
N LYS A 37 -5.89 -0.70 -5.43
CA LYS A 37 -5.62 -1.49 -6.64
C LYS A 37 -6.79 -2.41 -7.01
N ASN A 38 -7.42 -3.06 -6.03
CA ASN A 38 -8.57 -3.92 -6.30
C ASN A 38 -9.83 -3.11 -6.64
N PHE A 39 -10.04 -1.97 -5.98
CA PHE A 39 -11.17 -1.09 -6.27
C PHE A 39 -11.11 -0.57 -7.71
N ASP A 40 -9.93 -0.13 -8.13
CA ASP A 40 -9.70 0.40 -9.48
C ASP A 40 -9.78 -0.71 -10.56
N ALA A 41 -9.43 -1.96 -10.20
CA ALA A 41 -9.50 -3.12 -11.10
C ALA A 41 -10.90 -3.78 -11.17
N SER A 42 -11.76 -3.56 -10.18
CA SER A 42 -13.08 -4.19 -10.12
C SER A 42 -14.02 -3.66 -11.22
N LEU A 43 -14.55 -4.60 -12.03
CA LEU A 43 -15.30 -4.40 -13.27
C LEU A 43 -16.22 -3.17 -13.26
N VAL A 44 -16.23 -2.43 -14.37
CA VAL A 44 -16.89 -1.12 -14.53
C VAL A 44 -18.36 -1.12 -14.08
N ASP A 45 -19.05 -2.25 -14.18
CA ASP A 45 -20.52 -2.34 -14.06
C ASP A 45 -21.07 -2.66 -12.65
N ALA A 46 -20.22 -2.98 -11.67
CA ALA A 46 -20.68 -3.26 -10.30
C ALA A 46 -21.03 -1.96 -9.54
N PRO A 47 -22.06 -1.95 -8.66
CA PRO A 47 -22.34 -0.81 -7.78
C PRO A 47 -21.12 -0.46 -6.93
N LYS A 48 -20.93 0.84 -6.67
CA LYS A 48 -19.77 1.36 -5.93
C LYS A 48 -19.63 0.71 -4.55
N GLU A 49 -20.75 0.44 -3.89
CA GLU A 49 -20.83 -0.22 -2.58
C GLU A 49 -20.28 -1.64 -2.66
N ILE A 50 -20.65 -2.40 -3.70
CA ILE A 50 -20.16 -3.75 -3.93
C ILE A 50 -18.65 -3.74 -4.20
N LYS A 51 -18.17 -2.81 -5.03
CA LYS A 51 -16.72 -2.63 -5.26
C LYS A 51 -15.97 -2.35 -3.96
N HIS A 52 -16.52 -1.49 -3.10
CA HIS A 52 -15.93 -1.18 -1.80
C HIS A 52 -15.84 -2.42 -0.91
N LEU A 53 -16.92 -3.19 -0.80
CA LEU A 53 -16.96 -4.42 0.00
C LEU A 53 -15.98 -5.47 -0.50
N LEU A 54 -15.94 -5.72 -1.82
CA LEU A 54 -15.01 -6.68 -2.43
C LEU A 54 -13.56 -6.26 -2.20
N SER A 55 -13.23 -5.00 -2.48
CA SER A 55 -11.87 -4.49 -2.34
C SER A 55 -11.38 -4.53 -0.90
N LYS A 56 -12.27 -4.23 0.06
CA LYS A 56 -12.00 -4.36 1.49
C LYS A 56 -11.74 -5.81 1.88
N CYS A 57 -12.61 -6.74 1.48
CA CYS A 57 -12.42 -8.15 1.76
C CYS A 57 -11.09 -8.68 1.20
N ILE A 58 -10.74 -8.33 -0.05
CA ILE A 58 -9.49 -8.77 -0.67
C ILE A 58 -8.28 -8.21 0.11
N ALA A 59 -8.33 -6.93 0.48
CA ALA A 59 -7.25 -6.31 1.25
C ALA A 59 -7.03 -6.97 2.61
N GLU A 60 -8.12 -7.20 3.36
CA GLU A 60 -8.06 -7.86 4.65
C GLU A 60 -7.61 -9.31 4.55
N THR A 61 -8.05 -10.04 3.52
CA THR A 61 -7.63 -11.43 3.26
C THR A 61 -6.13 -11.51 3.01
N LYS A 62 -5.59 -10.67 2.11
CA LYS A 62 -4.15 -10.65 1.83
C LYS A 62 -3.32 -10.31 3.07
N ILE A 63 -3.76 -9.36 3.90
CA ILE A 63 -3.05 -9.01 5.15
C ILE A 63 -3.06 -10.17 6.15
N LYS A 64 -4.18 -10.91 6.26
CA LYS A 64 -4.24 -12.14 7.08
C LYS A 64 -3.29 -13.21 6.55
N ASP A 65 -3.26 -13.42 5.24
CA ASP A 65 -2.34 -14.36 4.59
C ASP A 65 -0.88 -14.00 4.87
N PHE A 66 -0.52 -12.71 4.81
CA PHE A 66 0.83 -12.23 5.13
C PHE A 66 1.19 -12.54 6.58
N THR A 67 0.23 -12.39 7.49
CA THR A 67 0.41 -12.70 8.91
C THR A 67 0.67 -14.21 9.11
N LEU A 68 -0.05 -15.09 8.41
CA LEU A 68 0.14 -16.54 8.48
C LEU A 68 1.55 -16.99 8.07
N VAL A 69 2.20 -16.27 7.16
CA VAL A 69 3.58 -16.55 6.74
C VAL A 69 4.62 -15.66 7.39
N ASN A 70 4.29 -14.97 8.48
CA ASN A 70 5.20 -14.04 9.17
C ASN A 70 5.85 -13.05 8.18
N CYS A 71 5.05 -12.45 7.30
CA CYS A 71 5.45 -11.39 6.40
C CYS A 71 4.87 -10.06 6.87
N SER A 72 5.72 -9.08 7.14
CA SER A 72 5.29 -7.71 7.43
C SER A 72 5.29 -6.93 6.13
N CYS A 73 4.12 -6.40 5.75
CA CYS A 73 4.03 -5.43 4.66
C CYS A 73 4.15 -4.03 5.26
N SER A 74 5.35 -3.45 5.18
CA SER A 74 5.61 -2.09 5.67
C SER A 74 5.54 -1.07 4.53
N HIS A 75 5.76 -1.52 3.30
CA HIS A 75 5.78 -0.71 2.09
C HIS A 75 4.95 -1.39 0.97
N PRO A 76 4.38 -0.62 0.04
CA PRO A 76 3.69 -1.17 -1.14
C PRO A 76 4.51 -2.20 -1.94
N LYS A 77 5.84 -2.04 -2.00
CA LYS A 77 6.76 -2.97 -2.66
C LYS A 77 6.85 -4.34 -1.99
N ASP A 78 6.43 -4.45 -0.73
CA ASP A 78 6.45 -5.70 0.05
C ASP A 78 5.24 -6.60 -0.26
N ILE A 79 4.19 -6.06 -0.91
CA ILE A 79 2.96 -6.78 -1.23
C ILE A 79 3.24 -8.02 -2.07
N ASP A 80 3.94 -7.88 -3.19
CA ASP A 80 4.20 -9.00 -4.11
C ASP A 80 5.14 -10.05 -3.49
N PRO A 81 6.25 -9.68 -2.82
CA PRO A 81 7.06 -10.62 -2.04
C PRO A 81 6.27 -11.39 -0.97
N CYS A 82 5.36 -10.73 -0.23
CA CYS A 82 4.54 -11.41 0.76
C CYS A 82 3.53 -12.38 0.11
N ILE A 83 2.95 -12.01 -1.03
CA ILE A 83 2.11 -12.90 -1.83
C ILE A 83 2.90 -14.13 -2.29
N ASP A 84 4.10 -13.94 -2.82
CA ASP A 84 4.95 -15.04 -3.31
C ASP A 84 5.39 -15.97 -2.18
N LYS A 85 5.68 -15.41 -1.00
CA LYS A 85 5.95 -16.20 0.20
C LYS A 85 4.74 -17.06 0.60
N PHE A 86 3.53 -16.50 0.55
CA PHE A 86 2.31 -17.25 0.83
C PHE A 86 2.04 -18.35 -0.20
N ILE A 87 2.18 -18.03 -1.47
CA ILE A 87 1.98 -18.95 -2.59
C ILE A 87 2.93 -20.13 -2.49
N SER A 88 4.22 -19.86 -2.24
CA SER A 88 5.24 -20.91 -2.11
C SER A 88 5.03 -21.79 -0.89
N SER A 89 4.58 -21.24 0.25
CA SER A 89 4.33 -22.04 1.46
C SER A 89 3.06 -22.92 1.37
N HIS A 90 2.13 -22.61 0.46
CA HIS A 90 0.85 -23.32 0.32
C HIS A 90 0.65 -23.95 -1.07
N ASN A 91 1.69 -24.03 -1.89
CA ASN A 91 1.67 -24.65 -3.22
C ASN A 91 0.61 -24.07 -4.18
N PHE A 92 0.37 -22.77 -4.13
CA PHE A 92 -0.47 -22.09 -5.11
C PHE A 92 0.31 -21.74 -6.39
N THR A 93 -0.41 -21.46 -7.47
CA THR A 93 0.09 -20.56 -8.53
C THR A 93 -0.36 -19.14 -8.23
N ARG A 94 0.32 -18.12 -8.77
CA ARG A 94 -0.08 -16.72 -8.55
C ARG A 94 -1.50 -16.42 -9.05
N ASP A 95 -1.85 -16.94 -10.22
CA ASP A 95 -3.21 -16.85 -10.77
C ASP A 95 -4.23 -17.60 -9.90
N GLY A 96 -3.89 -18.82 -9.46
CA GLY A 96 -4.73 -19.61 -8.58
C GLY A 96 -5.00 -18.93 -7.24
N TYR A 97 -3.99 -18.29 -6.66
CA TYR A 97 -4.13 -17.49 -5.45
C TYR A 97 -5.10 -16.32 -5.64
N TYR A 98 -4.89 -15.49 -6.66
CA TYR A 98 -5.76 -14.33 -6.89
C TYR A 98 -7.21 -14.74 -7.18
N LYS A 99 -7.42 -15.78 -8.00
CA LYS A 99 -8.77 -16.32 -8.24
C LYS A 99 -9.42 -16.85 -6.97
N SER A 100 -8.67 -17.52 -6.11
CA SER A 100 -9.18 -18.06 -4.84
C SER A 100 -9.59 -16.95 -3.89
N VAL A 101 -8.76 -15.91 -3.74
CA VAL A 101 -9.08 -14.73 -2.90
C VAL A 101 -10.29 -13.97 -3.46
N ALA A 102 -10.34 -13.74 -4.77
CA ALA A 102 -11.48 -13.08 -5.41
C ALA A 102 -12.78 -13.87 -5.22
N TYR A 103 -12.76 -15.17 -5.51
CA TYR A 103 -13.91 -16.06 -5.33
C TYR A 103 -14.39 -16.11 -3.88
N HIS A 104 -13.47 -16.20 -2.91
CA HIS A 104 -13.81 -16.14 -1.48
C HIS A 104 -14.55 -14.85 -1.14
N CYS A 105 -14.05 -13.70 -1.61
CA CYS A 105 -14.64 -12.40 -1.31
C CYS A 105 -15.96 -12.15 -2.05
N GLU A 106 -16.10 -12.60 -3.29
CA GLU A 106 -17.38 -12.58 -4.00
C GLU A 106 -18.45 -13.35 -3.23
N ARG A 107 -18.11 -14.56 -2.75
CA ARG A 107 -18.99 -15.41 -1.93
C ARG A 107 -19.40 -14.83 -0.57
N MET A 108 -18.72 -13.78 -0.10
CA MET A 108 -19.03 -13.10 1.17
C MET A 108 -19.90 -11.86 0.98
N VAL A 109 -19.98 -11.34 -0.25
CA VAL A 109 -20.75 -10.12 -0.58
C VAL A 109 -22.13 -10.45 -1.18
N TRP A 110 -22.30 -11.66 -1.73
CA TRP A 110 -23.56 -12.21 -2.26
C TRP A 110 -24.12 -13.31 -1.36
#